data_AF-A0A0F9I2G7-F1
#
_entry.id   AF-A0A0F9I2G7-F1
#
_cell.length_a   1.000
_cell.length_b   1.000
_cell.length_c   1.000
_cell.angle_alpha   90.00
_cell.angle_beta   90.00
_cell.angle_gamma   90.00
#
_symmetry.space_group_name_H-M   'P 1'
#
loop_
_entity.id
_entity.type
_entity.pdbx_description
1 polymer ?
#
loop_
_entity_poly.entity_id
_entity_poly.type
_entity_poly.pdbx_seq_one_letter_code
_entity_poly.pdbx_strand_id
1 'polypeptide(L)'
;MGIDYKFPTEVIDLPSHGWFYKPDSPLASGQIELKYMTAREEDILTSRNLIQKGVVLDRLLQALIVGKDFDYGQLLTGDKNGIYIASRILAYGKDYKANITCRVCGVVTATNVDLTQLDEKEVPKPDEPGKNEFTFKLPGTGRTLIFKLLTHADEEDITAELENATKLGSDVEYTISTRLKYIILAVDGNADKQAVRDFVDNEFLARDAKAFRDYYYTVNPDVDMSYNFVCPKCNSERRITVPLGIDFFWPES
;
A
#
# COMPACT_ATOMS: atom_id res chain seq x y z
N MET A 1 42.27 5.26 -5.22
CA MET A 1 41.53 5.17 -3.96
C MET A 1 40.17 5.80 -4.23
N GLY A 2 39.15 4.96 -4.46
CA GLY A 2 37.80 5.45 -4.71
C GLY A 2 37.26 6.05 -3.42
N ILE A 3 36.79 7.29 -3.50
CA ILE A 3 36.11 7.93 -2.39
C ILE A 3 34.77 7.19 -2.27
N ASP A 4 34.66 6.32 -1.27
CA ASP A 4 33.41 5.70 -0.86
C ASP A 4 32.55 6.80 -0.22
N TYR A 5 31.95 7.64 -1.07
CA TYR A 5 30.94 8.62 -0.65
C TYR A 5 29.71 7.82 -0.23
N LYS A 6 29.69 7.40 1.03
CA LYS A 6 28.48 6.89 1.66
C LYS A 6 27.51 8.06 1.74
N PHE A 7 26.53 8.06 0.84
CA PHE A 7 25.39 8.97 0.92
C PHE A 7 24.78 8.85 2.31
N PRO A 8 24.25 9.94 2.90
CA PRO A 8 23.54 9.83 4.15
C PRO A 8 22.37 8.86 3.97
N THR A 9 22.11 8.07 5.00
CA THR A 9 21.05 7.07 5.04
C THR A 9 20.34 7.14 6.38
N GLU A 10 19.09 6.68 6.39
CA GLU A 10 18.27 6.53 7.58
C GLU A 10 17.64 5.14 7.57
N VAL A 11 17.57 4.53 8.75
CA VAL A 11 16.85 3.27 8.94
C VAL A 11 15.42 3.60 9.36
N ILE A 12 14.46 3.02 8.66
CA ILE A 12 13.03 3.21 8.93
C ILE A 12 12.37 1.88 9.27
N ASP A 13 11.44 1.91 10.20
CA ASP A 13 10.61 0.77 10.56
C ASP A 13 9.52 0.56 9.50
N LEU A 14 9.22 -0.71 9.22
CA LEU A 14 8.14 -1.10 8.34
C LEU A 14 6.85 -1.27 9.16
N PRO A 15 5.68 -0.83 8.65
CA PRO A 15 4.38 -1.04 9.27
C PRO A 15 4.07 -2.48 9.68
N SER A 16 4.58 -3.48 8.98
CA SER A 16 4.43 -4.89 9.33
C SER A 16 5.33 -5.37 10.46
N HIS A 17 6.30 -4.55 10.87
CA HIS A 17 7.41 -4.89 11.75
C HIS A 17 8.17 -6.16 11.33
N GLY A 18 8.12 -6.51 10.04
CA GLY A 18 8.78 -7.69 9.50
C GLY A 18 8.03 -9.00 9.74
N TRP A 19 6.89 -8.98 10.43
CA TRP A 19 6.27 -10.19 10.99
C TRP A 19 5.77 -11.19 9.96
N PHE A 20 5.50 -10.76 8.73
CA PHE A 20 4.92 -11.62 7.69
C PHE A 20 5.93 -12.03 6.62
N TYR A 21 7.22 -11.67 6.77
CA TYR A 21 8.29 -12.09 5.88
C TYR A 21 9.01 -13.30 6.43
N LYS A 22 9.35 -14.24 5.55
CA LYS A 22 10.08 -15.45 5.92
C LYS A 22 11.36 -15.10 6.71
N PRO A 23 11.77 -15.92 7.70
CA PRO A 23 12.92 -15.61 8.55
C PRO A 23 14.26 -15.43 7.82
N ASP A 24 14.40 -15.95 6.61
CA ASP A 24 15.57 -15.83 5.75
C ASP A 24 15.56 -14.55 4.89
N SER A 25 14.45 -13.80 4.87
CA SER A 25 14.34 -12.53 4.16
C SER A 25 14.91 -11.37 5.00
N PRO A 26 15.69 -10.45 4.41
CA PRO A 26 16.11 -9.21 5.09
C PRO A 26 14.94 -8.39 5.65
N LEU A 27 13.76 -8.46 5.01
CA LEU A 27 12.56 -7.75 5.43
C LEU A 27 11.99 -8.26 6.76
N ALA A 28 12.36 -9.47 7.20
CA ALA A 28 11.95 -10.01 8.50
C ALA A 28 12.54 -9.24 9.69
N SER A 29 13.56 -8.39 9.46
CA SER A 29 14.05 -7.44 10.46
C SER A 29 13.00 -6.37 10.83
N GLY A 30 12.02 -6.15 9.94
CA GLY A 30 11.05 -5.06 10.07
C GLY A 30 11.62 -3.68 9.82
N GLN A 31 12.82 -3.59 9.27
CA GLN A 31 13.52 -2.35 9.02
C GLN A 31 14.09 -2.31 7.61
N ILE A 32 14.19 -1.11 7.04
CA ILE A 32 14.84 -0.89 5.75
C ILE A 32 15.67 0.39 5.79
N GLU A 33 16.82 0.37 5.12
CA GLU A 33 17.70 1.52 5.01
C GLU A 33 17.38 2.31 3.73
N LEU A 34 17.09 3.60 3.88
CA LEU A 34 16.83 4.52 2.79
C LEU A 34 17.92 5.57 2.72
N LYS A 35 18.45 5.82 1.52
CA LYS A 35 19.32 6.98 1.29
C LYS A 35 18.48 8.24 1.06
N TYR A 36 19.06 9.40 1.34
CA TYR A 36 18.42 10.67 1.00
C TYR A 36 18.34 10.87 -0.52
N MET A 37 17.24 11.48 -0.95
CA MET A 37 17.02 11.85 -2.35
C MET A 37 18.05 12.88 -2.81
N THR A 38 18.58 12.72 -4.03
CA THR A 38 19.42 13.73 -4.68
C THR A 38 18.75 14.21 -5.96
N ALA A 39 19.35 15.20 -6.64
CA ALA A 39 18.90 15.65 -7.97
C ALA A 39 18.78 14.49 -8.99
N ARG A 40 19.54 13.40 -8.82
CA ARG A 40 19.41 12.21 -9.67
C ARG A 40 18.06 11.50 -9.50
N GLU A 41 17.54 11.46 -8.27
CA GLU A 41 16.24 10.87 -7.99
C GLU A 41 15.10 11.84 -8.32
N GLU A 42 15.34 13.16 -8.27
CA GLU A 42 14.43 14.17 -8.86
C GLU A 42 14.24 13.98 -10.38
N ASP A 43 15.30 13.60 -11.10
CA ASP A 43 15.19 13.25 -12.53
C ASP A 43 14.27 12.03 -12.76
N ILE A 44 14.18 11.10 -11.80
CA ILE A 44 13.24 9.97 -11.87
C ILE A 44 11.81 10.51 -11.78
N LEU A 45 11.54 11.37 -10.78
CA LEU A 45 10.23 11.99 -10.58
C LEU A 45 9.81 12.84 -11.79
N THR A 46 10.72 13.55 -12.44
CA THR A 46 10.37 14.37 -13.62
C THR A 46 10.34 13.59 -14.95
N SER A 47 10.66 12.28 -14.93
CA SER A 47 10.75 11.45 -16.14
C SER A 47 9.37 11.16 -16.75
N ARG A 48 9.07 11.86 -17.85
CA ARG A 48 7.84 11.65 -18.64
C ARG A 48 7.63 10.20 -19.05
N ASN A 49 8.69 9.47 -19.39
CA ASN A 49 8.60 8.06 -19.80
C ASN A 49 8.14 7.17 -18.64
N LEU A 50 8.70 7.37 -17.44
CA LEU A 50 8.32 6.59 -16.26
C LEU A 50 6.91 6.95 -15.78
N ILE A 51 6.54 8.24 -15.83
CA ILE A 51 5.19 8.72 -15.53
C ILE A 51 4.16 8.10 -16.48
N GLN A 52 4.41 8.13 -17.79
CA GLN A 52 3.51 7.54 -18.79
C GLN A 52 3.34 6.02 -18.62
N LYS A 53 4.35 5.35 -18.09
CA LYS A 53 4.31 3.91 -17.78
C LYS A 53 3.72 3.61 -16.40
N GLY A 54 3.45 4.60 -15.56
CA GLY A 54 2.94 4.40 -14.20
C GLY A 54 3.94 3.80 -13.20
N VAL A 55 5.24 3.73 -13.54
CA VAL A 55 6.27 3.06 -12.71
C VAL A 55 7.24 4.02 -12.02
N VAL A 56 6.99 5.33 -12.12
CA VAL A 56 7.89 6.38 -11.59
C VAL A 56 8.16 6.23 -10.09
N LEU A 57 7.12 5.98 -9.31
CA LEU A 57 7.22 5.85 -7.86
C LEU A 57 7.96 4.57 -7.45
N ASP A 58 7.70 3.46 -8.16
CA ASP A 58 8.42 2.21 -7.91
C ASP A 58 9.91 2.33 -8.26
N ARG A 59 10.24 3.02 -9.36
CA ARG A 59 11.63 3.32 -9.71
C ARG A 59 12.31 4.23 -8.71
N LEU A 60 11.58 5.19 -8.15
CA LEU A 60 12.09 6.05 -7.08
C LEU A 60 12.42 5.22 -5.84
N LEU A 61 11.48 4.43 -5.31
CA LEU A 61 11.72 3.63 -4.11
C LEU A 61 12.88 2.65 -4.32
N GLN A 62 12.92 1.97 -5.46
CA GLN A 62 14.05 1.11 -5.82
C GLN A 62 15.39 1.86 -5.86
N ALA A 63 15.40 3.15 -6.19
CA ALA A 63 16.64 3.94 -6.20
C ALA A 63 17.05 4.39 -4.79
N LEU A 64 16.08 4.58 -3.88
CA LEU A 64 16.28 5.03 -2.51
C LEU A 64 16.66 3.90 -1.54
N ILE A 65 16.12 2.69 -1.73
CA ILE A 65 16.41 1.52 -0.90
C ILE A 65 17.89 1.10 -1.07
N VAL A 66 18.60 1.07 0.04
CA VAL A 66 19.99 0.61 0.16
C VAL A 66 20.01 -0.89 0.47
N GLY A 67 21.04 -1.61 0.03
CA GLY A 67 21.20 -3.04 0.35
C GLY A 67 20.09 -3.91 -0.24
N LYS A 68 20.04 -4.00 -1.59
CA LYS A 68 19.00 -4.74 -2.34
C LYS A 68 19.18 -6.25 -2.28
N ASP A 69 19.21 -6.80 -1.08
CA ASP A 69 19.38 -8.25 -0.85
C ASP A 69 18.02 -8.98 -0.81
N PHE A 70 16.96 -8.34 -1.33
CA PHE A 70 15.62 -8.89 -1.44
C PHE A 70 14.96 -8.48 -2.77
N ASP A 71 13.93 -9.23 -3.17
CA ASP A 71 13.11 -8.92 -4.34
C ASP A 71 12.05 -7.87 -3.99
N TYR A 72 12.08 -6.71 -4.67
CA TYR A 72 11.13 -5.61 -4.49
C TYR A 72 9.66 -6.06 -4.61
N GLY A 73 9.38 -7.08 -5.44
CA GLY A 73 8.05 -7.66 -5.59
C GLY A 73 7.51 -8.30 -4.31
N GLN A 74 8.37 -8.67 -3.36
CA GLN A 74 7.97 -9.29 -2.09
C GLN A 74 7.44 -8.30 -1.06
N LEU A 75 7.69 -6.99 -1.22
CA LEU A 75 7.22 -5.99 -0.26
C LEU A 75 5.69 -6.07 -0.12
N LEU A 76 5.20 -6.14 1.11
CA LEU A 76 3.79 -5.96 1.39
C LEU A 76 3.33 -4.56 0.95
N THR A 77 2.10 -4.46 0.44
CA THR A 77 1.54 -3.18 -0.02
C THR A 77 1.59 -2.11 1.08
N GLY A 78 1.29 -2.48 2.33
CA GLY A 78 1.37 -1.56 3.46
C GLY A 78 2.78 -1.09 3.80
N ASP A 79 3.77 -1.98 3.70
CA ASP A 79 5.17 -1.62 3.93
C ASP A 79 5.69 -0.70 2.84
N LYS A 80 5.31 -0.95 1.60
CA LYS A 80 5.58 -0.05 0.48
C LYS A 80 4.96 1.34 0.71
N ASN A 81 3.76 1.44 1.27
CA ASN A 81 3.15 2.71 1.66
C ASN A 81 3.95 3.42 2.76
N GLY A 82 4.41 2.68 3.78
CA GLY A 82 5.32 3.22 4.81
C GLY A 82 6.61 3.80 4.22
N ILE A 83 7.25 3.05 3.32
CA ILE A 83 8.45 3.49 2.60
C ILE A 83 8.16 4.76 1.77
N TYR A 84 6.99 4.88 1.15
CA TYR A 84 6.61 6.10 0.43
C TYR A 84 6.54 7.32 1.33
N ILE A 85 5.87 7.23 2.48
CA ILE A 85 5.76 8.34 3.43
C ILE A 85 7.14 8.71 3.97
N ALA A 86 7.93 7.73 4.39
CA ALA A 86 9.30 7.95 4.87
C ALA A 86 10.17 8.64 3.82
N SER A 87 10.14 8.15 2.58
CA SER A 87 10.89 8.74 1.46
C SER A 87 10.50 10.20 1.23
N ARG A 88 9.21 10.53 1.34
CA ARG A 88 8.71 11.90 1.18
C ARG A 88 9.18 12.82 2.30
N ILE A 89 9.20 12.33 3.55
CA ILE A 89 9.69 13.07 4.71
C ILE A 89 11.20 13.32 4.57
N LEU A 90 11.97 12.31 4.17
CA LEU A 90 13.42 12.44 3.99
C LEU A 90 13.79 13.39 2.83
N ALA A 91 12.96 13.46 1.79
CA ALA A 91 13.22 14.30 0.62
C ALA A 91 12.90 15.78 0.85
N TYR A 92 11.71 16.12 1.35
CA TYR A 92 11.27 17.52 1.47
C TYR A 92 10.73 17.92 2.84
N GLY A 93 10.98 17.10 3.87
CA GLY A 93 10.53 17.34 5.23
C GLY A 93 9.09 16.90 5.48
N LYS A 94 8.68 17.06 6.75
CA LYS A 94 7.41 16.59 7.30
C LYS A 94 6.17 17.31 6.79
N ASP A 95 6.32 18.53 6.28
CA ASP A 95 5.22 19.38 5.88
C ASP A 95 4.75 19.05 4.45
N TYR A 96 3.49 18.64 4.32
CA TYR A 96 2.84 18.38 3.03
C TYR A 96 1.64 19.30 2.83
N LYS A 97 1.72 20.16 1.81
CA LYS A 97 0.61 21.03 1.41
C LYS A 97 -0.37 20.25 0.53
N ALA A 98 -1.55 19.97 1.06
CA ALA A 98 -2.63 19.31 0.33
C ALA A 98 -3.81 20.26 0.10
N ASN A 99 -4.41 20.21 -1.09
CA ASN A 99 -5.67 20.89 -1.37
C ASN A 99 -6.85 20.02 -0.95
N ILE A 100 -7.54 20.42 0.11
CA ILE A 100 -8.68 19.67 0.67
C ILE A 100 -9.97 20.38 0.29
N THR A 101 -10.85 19.67 -0.41
CA THR A 101 -12.22 20.13 -0.69
C THR A 101 -13.16 19.75 0.45
N CYS A 102 -13.72 20.75 1.12
CA CYS A 102 -14.74 20.51 2.14
C CYS A 102 -16.03 19.96 1.50
N ARG A 103 -16.45 18.76 1.91
CA ARG A 103 -17.68 18.12 1.41
C ARG A 103 -18.98 18.78 1.89
N VAL A 104 -18.93 19.70 2.84
CA VAL A 104 -20.11 20.42 3.35
C VAL A 104 -20.36 21.69 2.55
N CYS A 105 -19.34 22.54 2.39
CA CYS A 105 -19.49 23.87 1.78
C CYS A 105 -18.75 24.04 0.46
N GLY A 106 -18.08 22.99 -0.04
CA GLY A 106 -17.38 22.97 -1.32
C GLY A 106 -16.09 23.79 -1.39
N VAL A 107 -15.65 24.40 -0.29
CA VAL A 107 -14.44 25.24 -0.31
C VAL A 107 -13.19 24.37 -0.41
N VAL A 108 -12.26 24.76 -1.27
CA VAL A 108 -10.93 24.16 -1.34
C VAL A 108 -10.02 24.94 -0.41
N THR A 109 -9.31 24.24 0.47
CA THR A 109 -8.37 24.83 1.43
C THR A 109 -7.01 24.17 1.28
N ALA A 110 -5.98 24.98 1.03
CA ALA A 110 -4.60 24.54 1.14
C ALA A 110 -4.29 24.28 2.62
N THR A 111 -4.01 23.04 2.96
CA THR A 111 -3.81 22.59 4.33
C THR A 111 -2.43 21.97 4.46
N ASN A 112 -1.68 22.39 5.46
CA ASN A 112 -0.40 21.78 5.79
C ASN A 112 -0.65 20.55 6.67
N VAL A 113 -0.35 19.37 6.14
CA VAL A 113 -0.42 18.09 6.84
C VAL A 113 0.98 17.77 7.34
N ASP A 114 1.13 17.54 8.64
CA ASP A 114 2.37 17.03 9.22
C ASP A 114 2.39 15.50 9.04
N LEU A 115 3.22 15.02 8.11
CA LEU A 115 3.35 13.60 7.77
C LEU A 115 3.91 12.77 8.92
N THR A 116 4.58 13.37 9.91
CA THR A 116 5.07 12.65 11.10
C THR A 116 3.97 12.33 12.10
N GLN A 117 2.75 12.86 11.89
CA GLN A 117 1.56 12.55 12.68
C GLN A 117 0.72 11.45 12.03
N LEU A 118 1.18 10.87 10.91
CA LEU A 118 0.56 9.69 10.31
C LEU A 118 1.12 8.46 10.98
N ASP A 119 0.34 7.87 11.87
CA ASP A 119 0.74 6.67 12.60
C ASP A 119 0.63 5.42 11.73
N GLU A 120 1.40 4.40 12.09
CA GLU A 120 1.17 3.05 11.59
C GLU A 120 -0.17 2.55 12.07
N LYS A 121 -0.85 1.80 11.21
CA LYS A 121 -2.08 1.15 11.60
C LYS A 121 -1.80 0.06 12.63
N GLU A 122 -2.49 0.13 13.76
CA GLU A 122 -2.45 -0.94 14.74
C GLU A 122 -2.95 -2.25 14.13
N VAL A 123 -2.05 -3.22 14.03
CA VAL A 123 -2.32 -4.58 13.58
C VAL A 123 -1.95 -5.58 14.67
N PRO A 124 -2.74 -6.65 14.86
CA PRO A 124 -2.41 -7.67 15.83
C PRO A 124 -1.13 -8.39 15.42
N LYS A 125 -0.24 -8.59 16.40
CA LYS A 125 0.95 -9.42 16.20
C LYS A 125 0.52 -10.85 15.83
N PRO A 126 1.08 -11.45 14.76
CA PRO A 126 0.75 -12.83 14.42
C PRO A 126 1.30 -13.80 15.47
N ASP A 127 0.57 -14.89 15.68
CA ASP A 127 0.98 -15.98 16.55
C ASP A 127 2.27 -16.65 16.05
N GLU A 128 2.41 -16.77 14.72
CA GLU A 128 3.57 -17.35 14.05
C GLU A 128 4.18 -16.34 13.07
N PRO A 129 5.25 -15.62 13.47
CA PRO A 129 5.99 -14.75 12.56
C PRO A 129 6.61 -15.53 11.41
N GLY A 130 6.75 -14.87 10.27
CA GLY A 130 7.32 -15.41 9.04
C GLY A 130 6.33 -16.10 8.13
N LYS A 131 5.04 -16.03 8.45
CA LYS A 131 3.96 -16.63 7.67
C LYS A 131 2.92 -15.59 7.28
N ASN A 132 2.81 -15.34 5.97
CA ASN A 132 1.77 -14.50 5.38
C ASN A 132 0.53 -15.35 5.00
N GLU A 133 -0.07 -16.02 5.98
CA GLU A 133 -1.29 -16.82 5.80
C GLU A 133 -2.19 -16.68 7.02
N PHE A 134 -3.47 -16.45 6.77
CA PHE A 134 -4.48 -16.18 7.79
C PHE A 134 -5.70 -17.03 7.52
N THR A 135 -6.42 -17.37 8.59
CA THR A 135 -7.67 -18.14 8.50
C THR A 135 -8.84 -17.27 8.94
N PHE A 136 -9.91 -17.26 8.14
CA PHE A 136 -11.15 -16.55 8.49
C PHE A 136 -12.36 -17.41 8.17
N LYS A 137 -13.28 -17.53 9.13
CA LYS A 137 -14.54 -18.25 8.96
C LYS A 137 -15.66 -17.27 8.60
N LEU A 138 -16.27 -17.46 7.45
CA LEU A 138 -17.35 -16.59 6.95
C LEU A 138 -18.57 -16.69 7.87
N PRO A 139 -19.12 -15.55 8.33
CA PRO A 139 -20.20 -15.56 9.31
C PRO A 139 -21.53 -16.05 8.73
N GLY A 140 -21.78 -15.84 7.44
CA GLY A 140 -23.01 -16.20 6.78
C GLY A 140 -23.04 -17.64 6.29
N THR A 141 -22.05 -18.04 5.51
CA THR A 141 -21.97 -19.39 4.91
C THR A 141 -21.28 -20.42 5.80
N GLY A 142 -20.49 -19.98 6.78
CA GLY A 142 -19.69 -20.87 7.62
C GLY A 142 -18.44 -21.46 6.95
N ARG A 143 -18.17 -21.13 5.68
CA ARG A 143 -16.98 -21.57 4.95
C ARG A 143 -15.72 -20.97 5.54
N THR A 144 -14.62 -21.69 5.39
CA THR A 144 -13.31 -21.28 5.91
C THR A 144 -12.43 -20.81 4.77
N LEU A 145 -11.93 -19.58 4.87
CA LEU A 145 -10.96 -19.01 3.93
C LEU A 145 -9.56 -19.09 4.51
N ILE A 146 -8.60 -19.47 3.69
CA ILE A 146 -7.18 -19.18 3.90
C ILE A 146 -6.83 -18.02 2.96
N PHE A 147 -6.18 -16.98 3.47
CA PHE A 147 -5.83 -15.80 2.68
C PHE A 147 -4.46 -15.23 3.06
N LYS A 148 -3.93 -14.36 2.21
CA LYS A 148 -2.67 -13.64 2.42
C LYS A 148 -2.84 -12.13 2.31
N LEU A 149 -1.91 -11.39 2.88
CA LEU A 149 -1.70 -9.97 2.59
C LEU A 149 -1.03 -9.83 1.22
N LEU A 150 -1.48 -8.83 0.46
CA LEU A 150 -0.96 -8.61 -0.88
C LEU A 150 0.47 -8.03 -0.85
N THR A 151 1.27 -8.50 -1.79
CA THR A 151 2.61 -7.99 -2.09
C THR A 151 2.56 -7.06 -3.29
N HIS A 152 3.65 -6.33 -3.55
CA HIS A 152 3.75 -5.51 -4.74
C HIS A 152 3.63 -6.33 -6.03
N ALA A 153 4.21 -7.53 -6.09
CA ALA A 153 4.05 -8.43 -7.24
C ALA A 153 2.58 -8.81 -7.47
N ASP A 154 1.82 -9.05 -6.39
CA ASP A 154 0.38 -9.29 -6.52
C ASP A 154 -0.37 -8.07 -7.08
N GLU A 155 0.00 -6.86 -6.66
CA GLU A 155 -0.60 -5.62 -7.20
C GLU A 155 -0.26 -5.38 -8.68
N GLU A 156 0.93 -5.78 -9.14
CA GLU A 156 1.30 -5.75 -10.56
C GLU A 156 0.44 -6.74 -11.36
N ASP A 157 0.29 -7.97 -10.85
CA ASP A 157 -0.54 -9.00 -11.48
C ASP A 157 -2.03 -8.61 -11.53
N ILE A 158 -2.56 -8.03 -10.44
CA ILE A 158 -3.94 -7.52 -10.37
C ILE A 158 -4.14 -6.40 -11.40
N THR A 159 -3.21 -5.44 -11.46
CA THR A 159 -3.26 -4.35 -12.44
C THR A 159 -3.27 -4.89 -13.86
N ALA A 160 -2.38 -5.84 -14.18
CA ALA A 160 -2.32 -6.47 -15.49
C ALA A 160 -3.60 -7.22 -15.86
N GLU A 161 -4.20 -7.96 -14.90
CA GLU A 161 -5.48 -8.65 -15.12
C GLU A 161 -6.63 -7.66 -15.39
N LEU A 162 -6.70 -6.57 -14.61
CA LEU A 162 -7.71 -5.53 -14.80
C LEU A 162 -7.57 -4.81 -16.14
N GLU A 163 -6.35 -4.42 -16.53
CA GLU A 163 -6.11 -3.81 -17.84
C GLU A 163 -6.52 -4.73 -19.00
N ASN A 164 -6.24 -6.03 -18.89
CA ASN A 164 -6.63 -7.01 -19.89
C ASN A 164 -8.16 -7.18 -19.94
N ALA A 165 -8.84 -7.17 -18.79
CA ALA A 165 -10.30 -7.20 -18.72
C ALA A 165 -10.94 -5.95 -19.36
N THR A 166 -10.39 -4.76 -19.10
CA THR A 166 -10.86 -3.51 -19.73
C THR A 166 -10.68 -3.52 -21.25
N LYS A 167 -9.56 -4.05 -21.75
CA LYS A 167 -9.31 -4.20 -23.20
C LYS A 167 -10.32 -5.14 -23.89
N LEU A 168 -10.90 -6.08 -23.15
CA LEU A 168 -11.92 -7.00 -23.65
C LEU A 168 -13.34 -6.38 -23.69
N GLY A 169 -13.48 -5.11 -23.30
CA GLY A 169 -14.72 -4.35 -23.47
C GLY A 169 -15.82 -4.65 -22.46
N SER A 170 -15.46 -5.09 -21.24
CA SER A 170 -16.43 -5.20 -20.15
C SER A 170 -16.89 -3.81 -19.69
N ASP A 171 -18.20 -3.58 -19.64
CA ASP A 171 -18.81 -2.39 -19.01
C ASP A 171 -18.65 -2.38 -17.48
N VAL A 172 -18.29 -3.54 -16.89
CA VAL A 172 -18.12 -3.71 -15.44
C VAL A 172 -16.65 -3.71 -15.07
N GLU A 173 -16.28 -2.85 -14.12
CA GLU A 173 -14.96 -2.85 -13.47
C GLU A 173 -14.90 -3.90 -12.35
N TYR A 174 -14.22 -5.02 -12.60
CA TYR A 174 -14.11 -6.14 -11.67
C TYR A 174 -13.03 -5.96 -10.58
N THR A 175 -12.76 -4.74 -10.14
CA THR A 175 -11.67 -4.40 -9.21
C THR A 175 -11.74 -5.18 -7.89
N ILE A 176 -12.93 -5.27 -7.30
CA ILE A 176 -13.13 -5.94 -6.01
C ILE A 176 -12.95 -7.45 -6.13
N SER A 177 -13.63 -8.10 -7.09
CA SER A 177 -13.57 -9.55 -7.23
C SER A 177 -12.19 -10.01 -7.68
N THR A 178 -11.51 -9.29 -8.59
CA THR A 178 -10.12 -9.60 -8.96
C THR A 178 -9.21 -9.55 -7.75
N ARG A 179 -9.24 -8.49 -6.93
CA ARG A 179 -8.43 -8.43 -5.69
C ARG A 179 -8.72 -9.60 -4.75
N LEU A 180 -10.00 -9.94 -4.54
CA LEU A 180 -10.37 -11.08 -3.67
C LEU A 180 -9.78 -12.40 -4.16
N LYS A 181 -9.67 -12.63 -5.47
CA LYS A 181 -9.06 -13.83 -6.06
C LYS A 181 -7.55 -13.95 -5.80
N TYR A 182 -6.86 -12.84 -5.61
CA TYR A 182 -5.43 -12.82 -5.27
C TYR A 182 -5.18 -12.89 -3.75
N ILE A 183 -6.11 -12.34 -2.97
CA ILE A 183 -6.07 -12.40 -1.51
C ILE A 183 -6.33 -13.83 -1.02
N ILE A 184 -7.35 -14.50 -1.55
CA ILE A 184 -7.77 -15.83 -1.07
C ILE A 184 -6.85 -16.90 -1.67
N LEU A 185 -6.26 -17.71 -0.79
CA LEU A 185 -5.40 -18.85 -1.14
C LEU A 185 -6.16 -20.16 -1.21
N ALA A 186 -7.16 -20.36 -0.33
CA ALA A 186 -7.96 -21.58 -0.30
C ALA A 186 -9.35 -21.34 0.29
N VAL A 187 -10.30 -22.20 -0.12
CA VAL A 187 -11.68 -22.25 0.39
C VAL A 187 -11.96 -23.67 0.88
N ASP A 188 -12.33 -23.82 2.15
CA ASP A 188 -12.62 -25.12 2.80
C ASP A 188 -11.50 -26.16 2.59
N GLY A 189 -10.24 -25.69 2.59
CA GLY A 189 -9.05 -26.51 2.40
C GLY A 189 -8.68 -26.78 0.93
N ASN A 190 -9.49 -26.33 -0.04
CA ASN A 190 -9.17 -26.43 -1.46
C ASN A 190 -8.40 -25.18 -1.93
N ALA A 191 -7.12 -25.37 -2.30
CA ALA A 191 -6.23 -24.33 -2.80
C ALA A 191 -6.11 -24.31 -4.34
N ASP A 192 -6.96 -25.06 -5.06
CA ASP A 192 -7.01 -25.00 -6.51
C ASP A 192 -7.45 -23.61 -6.98
N LYS A 193 -6.66 -23.01 -7.88
CA LYS A 193 -6.89 -21.64 -8.35
C LYS A 193 -8.24 -21.46 -9.04
N GLN A 194 -8.69 -22.45 -9.80
CA GLN A 194 -9.96 -22.38 -10.49
C GLN A 194 -11.10 -22.45 -9.47
N ALA A 195 -11.02 -23.37 -8.52
CA ALA A 195 -12.01 -23.50 -7.45
C ALA A 195 -12.15 -22.20 -6.61
N VAL A 196 -11.04 -21.56 -6.26
CA VAL A 196 -11.05 -20.27 -5.53
C VAL A 196 -11.71 -19.18 -6.37
N ARG A 197 -11.38 -19.09 -7.66
CA ARG A 197 -11.97 -18.09 -8.56
C ARG A 197 -13.46 -18.30 -8.75
N ASP A 198 -13.88 -19.54 -8.97
CA ASP A 198 -15.29 -19.91 -9.13
C ASP A 198 -16.08 -19.61 -7.86
N PHE A 199 -15.50 -19.86 -6.68
CA PHE A 199 -16.10 -19.47 -5.41
C PHE A 199 -16.30 -17.94 -5.33
N VAL A 200 -15.26 -17.15 -5.63
CA VAL A 200 -15.35 -15.68 -5.56
C VAL A 200 -16.42 -15.13 -6.50
N ASP A 201 -16.52 -15.68 -7.71
CA ASP A 201 -17.45 -15.17 -8.73
C ASP A 201 -18.89 -15.63 -8.53
N ASN A 202 -19.10 -16.85 -8.03
CA ASN A 202 -20.43 -17.48 -8.06
C ASN A 202 -21.03 -17.78 -6.68
N GLU A 203 -20.21 -17.91 -5.64
CA GLU A 203 -20.64 -18.42 -4.33
C GLU A 203 -20.37 -17.44 -3.18
N PHE A 204 -19.45 -16.48 -3.35
CA PHE A 204 -19.02 -15.58 -2.29
C PHE A 204 -20.06 -14.47 -2.05
N LEU A 205 -21.00 -14.74 -1.13
CA LEU A 205 -22.09 -13.83 -0.81
C LEU A 205 -21.59 -12.43 -0.41
N ALA A 206 -22.25 -11.37 -0.90
CA ALA A 206 -21.86 -9.99 -0.65
C ALA A 206 -21.70 -9.63 0.84
N ARG A 207 -22.54 -10.20 1.72
CA ARG A 207 -22.44 -10.02 3.17
C ARG A 207 -21.14 -10.61 3.75
N ASP A 208 -20.74 -11.77 3.23
CA ASP A 208 -19.55 -12.48 3.66
C ASP A 208 -18.31 -11.81 3.07
N ALA A 209 -18.36 -11.37 1.82
CA ALA A 209 -17.30 -10.58 1.19
C ALA A 209 -17.08 -9.24 1.91
N LYS A 210 -18.14 -8.58 2.40
CA LYS A 210 -18.00 -7.39 3.25
C LYS A 210 -17.32 -7.74 4.58
N ALA A 211 -17.83 -8.73 5.30
CA ALA A 211 -17.26 -9.14 6.59
C ALA A 211 -15.79 -9.56 6.48
N PHE A 212 -15.45 -10.27 5.40
CA PHE A 212 -14.08 -10.64 5.10
C PHE A 212 -13.20 -9.42 4.83
N ARG A 213 -13.64 -8.44 4.03
CA ARG A 213 -12.87 -7.21 3.77
C ARG A 213 -12.67 -6.38 5.04
N ASP A 214 -13.69 -6.30 5.90
CA ASP A 214 -13.57 -5.62 7.20
C ASP A 214 -12.50 -6.29 8.07
N TYR A 215 -12.49 -7.63 8.14
CA TYR A 215 -11.45 -8.39 8.86
C TYR A 215 -10.06 -8.27 8.22
N TYR A 216 -9.96 -8.40 6.90
CA TYR A 216 -8.73 -8.21 6.15
C TYR A 216 -8.10 -6.85 6.46
N TYR A 217 -8.93 -5.80 6.50
CA TYR A 217 -8.47 -4.48 6.89
C TYR A 217 -7.83 -4.55 8.29
N THR A 218 -8.46 -5.13 9.31
CA THR A 218 -7.90 -5.15 10.68
C THR A 218 -6.54 -5.86 10.83
N VAL A 219 -6.21 -6.80 9.93
CA VAL A 219 -4.95 -7.55 10.00
C VAL A 219 -3.89 -7.07 9.01
N ASN A 220 -4.28 -6.28 8.00
CA ASN A 220 -3.37 -5.76 6.97
C ASN A 220 -2.61 -4.54 7.49
N PRO A 221 -1.27 -4.64 7.68
CA PRO A 221 -0.44 -3.50 8.05
C PRO A 221 -0.52 -2.43 6.98
N ASP A 222 -0.51 -1.17 7.40
CA ASP A 222 -0.51 0.00 6.52
C ASP A 222 -0.19 1.25 7.34
N VAL A 223 -0.07 2.40 6.68
CA VAL A 223 -0.03 3.70 7.36
C VAL A 223 -1.46 4.24 7.47
N ASP A 224 -1.86 4.72 8.65
CA ASP A 224 -3.12 5.42 8.82
C ASP A 224 -3.02 6.85 8.26
N MET A 225 -3.34 6.97 6.98
CA MET A 225 -3.36 8.26 6.26
C MET A 225 -4.50 9.18 6.67
N SER A 226 -5.17 8.92 7.80
CA SER A 226 -6.34 9.67 8.22
C SER A 226 -5.97 10.90 9.05
N TYR A 227 -6.20 12.09 8.47
CA TYR A 227 -5.94 13.39 9.08
C TYR A 227 -7.22 14.07 9.57
N ASN A 228 -7.17 14.69 10.75
CA ASN A 228 -8.27 15.48 11.30
C ASN A 228 -8.30 16.88 10.67
N PHE A 229 -9.19 17.09 9.71
CA PHE A 229 -9.38 18.36 9.02
C PHE A 229 -10.52 19.18 9.65
N VAL A 230 -10.23 20.45 9.90
CA VAL A 230 -11.23 21.44 10.30
C VAL A 230 -11.38 22.46 9.17
N CYS A 231 -12.58 22.57 8.60
CA CYS A 231 -12.83 23.52 7.53
C CYS A 231 -12.79 24.97 8.06
N PRO A 232 -11.92 25.85 7.53
CA PRO A 232 -11.82 27.23 8.04
C PRO A 232 -13.05 28.09 7.73
N LYS A 233 -13.91 27.66 6.79
CA LYS A 233 -15.11 28.41 6.37
C LYS A 233 -16.35 28.06 7.17
N CYS A 234 -16.55 26.78 7.48
CA CYS A 234 -17.79 26.28 8.09
C CYS A 234 -17.57 25.51 9.39
N ASN A 235 -16.33 25.45 9.89
CA ASN A 235 -15.92 24.76 11.12
C ASN A 235 -16.36 23.29 11.19
N SER A 236 -16.61 22.65 10.04
CA SER A 236 -16.91 21.22 10.02
C SER A 236 -15.62 20.44 10.26
N GLU A 237 -15.62 19.63 11.31
CA GLU A 237 -14.53 18.71 11.61
C GLU A 237 -14.79 17.37 10.94
N ARG A 238 -13.79 16.83 10.25
CA ARG A 238 -13.86 15.50 9.64
C ARG A 238 -12.49 14.84 9.60
N ARG A 239 -12.48 13.53 9.81
CA ARG A 239 -11.33 12.71 9.46
C ARG A 239 -11.34 12.46 7.96
N ILE A 240 -10.27 12.89 7.28
CA ILE A 240 -10.10 12.75 5.83
C ILE A 240 -8.86 11.92 5.55
N THR A 241 -8.78 11.28 4.39
CA THR A 241 -7.55 10.61 3.96
C THR A 241 -6.65 11.60 3.25
N VAL A 242 -5.36 11.65 3.62
CA VAL A 242 -4.34 12.42 2.92
C VAL A 242 -4.28 11.93 1.47
N PRO A 243 -4.46 12.82 0.48
CA PRO A 243 -4.39 12.40 -0.92
C PRO A 243 -2.93 12.11 -1.30
N LEU A 244 -2.59 10.83 -1.51
CA LEU A 244 -1.32 10.42 -2.12
C LEU A 244 -1.41 10.47 -3.65
N GLY A 245 -1.65 11.67 -4.18
CA GLY A 245 -1.72 11.91 -5.62
C GLY A 245 -0.35 12.07 -6.27
N ILE A 246 -0.35 12.35 -7.57
CA ILE A 246 0.87 12.74 -8.32
C ILE A 246 1.54 13.93 -7.61
N ASP A 247 0.79 14.84 -6.99
CA ASP A 247 1.37 16.00 -6.30
C ASP A 247 2.12 15.65 -5.00
N PHE A 248 2.06 14.40 -4.51
CA PHE A 248 2.67 14.03 -3.24
C PHE A 248 4.20 14.22 -3.26
N PHE A 249 4.87 13.74 -4.32
CA PHE A 249 6.30 13.98 -4.57
C PHE A 249 6.58 15.19 -5.48
N TRP A 250 5.54 15.88 -5.96
CA TRP A 250 5.67 17.06 -6.82
C TRP A 250 5.07 18.29 -6.12
N PRO A 251 5.71 18.80 -5.05
CA PRO A 251 5.26 20.04 -4.43
C PRO A 251 5.54 21.22 -5.36
N GLU A 252 4.50 21.74 -6.01
CA GLU A 252 4.46 23.02 -6.75
C GLU A 252 5.63 23.23 -7.75
N SER A 253 5.44 22.75 -9.00
CA SER A 253 6.10 23.40 -10.16
C SER A 253 5.40 24.69 -10.53
#